data_AF-A0A9P7E1P1-F1
#
_entry.id   AF-A0A9P7E1P1-F1
#
_cell.length_a   1.000
_cell.length_b   1.000
_cell.length_c   1.000
_cell.angle_alpha   90.00
_cell.angle_beta   90.00
_cell.angle_gamma   90.00
#
_symmetry.space_group_name_H-M   'P 1'
#
loop_
_entity.id
_entity.type
_entity.pdbx_description
1 polymer ?
#
loop_
_entity_poly.entity_id
_entity_poly.type
_entity_poly.pdbx_seq_one_letter_code
_entity_poly.pdbx_strand_id
1 'polypeptide(L)' 'NAVKWGVMAVTPGVVAWAINIFLLSPDQEFPQEGKGKTSRINYSMLYAFFKELLVCDWEKPCLQGIIKHINTFVF' A
#
# COMPACT_ATOMS: atom_id res chain seq x y z
N ASN A 1 -1.58 13.07 5.15
CA ASN A 1 -0.51 12.49 5.99
C ASN A 1 0.75 12.05 5.24
N ALA A 2 0.69 11.71 3.94
CA ALA A 2 1.88 11.30 3.16
C ALA A 2 3.05 12.32 3.15
N VAL A 3 2.76 13.62 3.07
CA VAL A 3 3.77 14.70 3.12
C VAL A 3 4.46 14.78 4.49
N LYS A 4 3.72 14.55 5.59
CA LYS A 4 4.28 14.53 6.95
C LYS A 4 5.25 13.36 7.18
N TRP A 5 5.23 12.36 6.29
CA TRP A 5 6.02 11.14 6.36
C TRP A 5 7.13 11.11 5.30
N GLY A 6 7.38 12.23 4.59
CA GLY A 6 8.48 12.33 3.61
C GLY A 6 8.30 11.51 2.34
N VAL A 7 7.07 11.06 2.05
CA VAL A 7 6.76 10.25 0.86
C VAL A 7 6.57 11.18 -0.34
N MET A 8 7.67 11.66 -0.92
CA MET A 8 7.67 12.47 -2.15
C MET A 8 8.08 11.68 -3.41
N ALA A 9 8.52 10.43 -3.24
CA ALA A 9 8.88 9.54 -4.32
C ALA A 9 8.38 8.12 -4.02
N VAL A 10 8.14 7.34 -5.07
CA VAL A 10 7.79 5.93 -4.96
C VAL A 10 9.04 5.14 -4.57
N THR A 11 9.29 5.05 -3.27
CA THR A 11 10.42 4.31 -2.72
C THR A 11 9.97 2.91 -2.28
N PRO A 12 10.90 1.95 -2.18
CA PRO A 12 10.61 0.65 -1.59
C PRO A 12 9.93 0.70 -0.22
N GLY A 13 10.29 1.67 0.61
CA GLY A 13 9.66 1.87 1.91
C GLY A 13 8.19 2.25 1.82
N VAL A 14 7.78 3.01 0.81
CA VAL A 14 6.37 3.43 0.61
C VAL A 14 5.50 2.25 0.22
N VAL A 15 6.03 1.39 -0.66
CA VAL A 15 5.33 0.18 -1.10
C VAL A 15 5.22 -0.82 0.05
N ALA A 16 6.31 -1.04 0.79
CA ALA A 16 6.31 -1.90 1.97
C ALA A 16 5.37 -1.36 3.07
N TRP A 17 5.34 -0.06 3.28
CA TRP A 17 4.43 0.59 4.23
C TRP A 17 2.96 0.40 3.83
N ALA A 18 2.61 0.61 2.56
CA ALA A 18 1.26 0.40 2.07
C ALA A 18 0.82 -1.05 2.28
N ILE A 19 1.67 -2.02 1.95
CA ILE A 19 1.39 -3.46 2.15
C ILE A 19 1.22 -3.77 3.64
N ASN A 20 2.10 -3.27 4.50
CA ASN A 20 1.99 -3.45 5.95
C ASN A 20 0.68 -2.88 6.51
N ILE A 21 0.17 -1.77 5.97
CA ILE A 21 -1.13 -1.25 6.39
C ILE A 21 -2.26 -2.24 6.12
N PHE A 22 -2.22 -2.98 5.00
CA PHE A 22 -3.24 -3.98 4.69
C PHE A 22 -3.01 -5.29 5.46
N LEU A 23 -1.76 -5.76 5.58
CA LEU A 23 -1.42 -7.02 6.25
C LEU A 23 -1.52 -6.96 7.78
N LEU A 24 -1.13 -5.84 8.38
CA LEU A 24 -1.13 -5.62 9.83
C LEU A 24 -2.36 -4.82 10.29
N SER A 25 -3.33 -4.64 9.40
CA SER A 25 -4.59 -3.98 9.72
C SER A 25 -5.29 -4.73 10.85
N PRO A 26 -5.72 -4.03 11.93
CA PRO A 26 -6.62 -4.63 12.92
C PRO A 26 -8.02 -4.88 12.35
N ASP A 27 -8.33 -4.27 11.19
CA ASP A 27 -9.58 -4.49 10.46
C ASP A 27 -9.37 -5.58 9.42
N GLN A 28 -10.05 -6.71 9.61
CA GLN A 28 -10.05 -7.87 8.71
C GLN A 28 -11.11 -7.76 7.60
N GLU A 29 -12.10 -6.90 7.79
CA GLU A 29 -13.19 -6.68 6.84
C GLU A 29 -13.30 -5.20 6.49
N PHE A 30 -13.40 -4.92 5.20
CA PHE A 30 -13.59 -3.58 4.66
C PHE A 30 -15.02 -3.51 4.09
N PRO A 31 -16.00 -2.95 4.84
CA PRO A 31 -17.38 -2.77 4.34
C PRO A 31 -17.38 -1.89 3.08
N GLN A 32 -18.49 -1.79 2.34
CA GLN A 32 -18.56 -1.11 1.02
C GLN A 32 -17.91 0.30 0.95
N GLU A 33 -17.90 1.05 2.05
CA GLU A 33 -17.23 2.37 2.12
C GLU A 33 -15.68 2.27 2.12
N GLY A 34 -15.14 1.07 2.35
CA GLY A 34 -13.73 0.76 2.48
C GLY A 34 -13.10 1.33 3.74
N LYS A 35 -13.90 1.67 4.76
CA LYS A 35 -13.40 2.23 6.02
C LYS A 35 -13.30 1.14 7.08
N GLY A 36 -12.13 1.00 7.70
CA GLY A 36 -11.93 0.09 8.80
C GLY A 36 -12.81 0.45 9.99
N LYS A 37 -13.46 -0.54 10.60
CA LYS A 37 -14.37 -0.33 11.73
C LYS A 37 -13.62 0.09 13.00
N THR A 38 -12.44 -0.50 13.20
CA THR A 38 -11.57 -0.36 14.37
C THR A 38 -10.58 0.78 14.19
N SER A 39 -9.81 0.75 13.10
CA SER A 39 -8.80 1.77 12.80
C SER A 39 -9.38 3.09 12.31
N ARG A 40 -10.63 3.07 11.80
CA ARG A 40 -11.27 4.19 11.09
C ARG A 40 -10.49 4.67 9.86
N ILE A 41 -9.50 3.92 9.42
CA ILE A 41 -8.69 4.21 8.23
C ILE A 41 -9.57 4.01 7.00
N ASN A 42 -9.44 4.92 6.02
CA ASN A 42 -10.08 4.77 4.73
C ASN A 42 -9.19 3.92 3.79
N TYR A 43 -9.38 2.61 3.83
CA TYR A 43 -8.65 1.64 3.01
C TYR A 43 -9.03 1.71 1.53
N SER A 44 -10.26 2.12 1.17
CA SER A 44 -10.61 2.31 -0.25
C SER A 44 -9.78 3.42 -0.88
N MET A 45 -9.61 4.54 -0.18
CA MET A 45 -8.75 5.63 -0.63
C MET A 45 -7.27 5.22 -0.69
N LEU A 46 -6.78 4.52 0.34
CA LEU A 46 -5.39 4.03 0.35
C LEU A 46 -5.13 3.02 -0.77
N TYR A 47 -6.08 2.13 -1.03
CA TYR A 47 -6.00 1.15 -2.11
C TYR A 47 -6.03 1.83 -3.48
N ALA A 48 -6.87 2.85 -3.67
CA ALA A 48 -6.89 3.65 -4.90
C ALA A 48 -5.54 4.33 -5.14
N PHE A 49 -4.97 5.00 -4.13
CA PHE A 49 -3.64 5.60 -4.20
C PHE A 49 -2.55 4.58 -4.52
N PHE A 50 -2.59 3.43 -3.83
CA PHE A 50 -1.61 2.37 -4.05
C PHE A 50 -1.72 1.78 -5.46
N LYS A 51 -2.95 1.57 -5.96
CA LYS A 51 -3.20 1.11 -7.31
C LYS A 51 -2.70 2.10 -8.36
N GLU A 52 -3.00 3.39 -8.21
CA GLU A 52 -2.48 4.42 -9.11
C GLU A 52 -0.96 4.46 -9.11
N LEU A 53 -0.34 4.34 -7.94
CA LEU A 53 1.11 4.28 -7.79
C LEU A 53 1.71 3.05 -8.46
N LEU A 54 1.09 1.89 -8.33
CA LEU A 54 1.52 0.68 -9.03
C LEU A 54 1.35 0.79 -10.54
N VAL A 55 0.24 1.35 -11.03
CA VAL A 55 -0.04 1.45 -12.47
C VAL A 55 0.86 2.48 -13.14
N CYS A 56 1.05 3.65 -12.53
CA CYS A 56 1.86 4.72 -13.09
C CYS A 56 3.36 4.37 -13.13
N ASP A 57 3.83 3.58 -12.18
CA ASP A 57 5.26 3.31 -12.00
C ASP A 57 5.64 1.82 -12.11
N TRP A 58 4.75 0.96 -12.64
CA TRP A 58 4.92 -0.50 -12.71
C TRP A 58 6.26 -0.93 -13.30
N GLU A 59 6.69 -0.26 -14.37
CA GLU A 59 7.91 -0.56 -15.12
C GLU A 59 9.19 -0.14 -14.39
N LYS A 60 9.09 0.61 -13.28
CA LYS A 60 10.29 1.05 -12.55
C LYS A 60 11.02 -0.16 -11.97
N PRO A 61 12.34 -0.30 -12.20
CA PRO A 61 13.13 -1.43 -11.69
C PRO A 61 13.03 -1.61 -10.17
N CYS A 62 12.87 -0.52 -9.42
CA CYS A 62 12.69 -0.57 -7.97
C CYS A 62 11.37 -1.27 -7.58
N LEU A 63 10.26 -0.97 -8.27
CA LEU A 63 8.95 -1.58 -8.04
C LEU A 63 8.93 -3.05 -8.41
N GLN A 64 9.51 -3.40 -9.55
CA GLN A 64 9.70 -4.79 -9.96
C GLN A 64 10.52 -5.58 -8.92
N GLY A 65 11.57 -4.99 -8.37
CA GLY A 65 12.39 -5.60 -7.31
C GLY A 65 11.60 -5.87 -6.02
N ILE A 66 10.76 -4.93 -5.60
CA ILE A 66 9.91 -5.07 -4.40
C ILE A 66 8.85 -6.15 -4.62
N ILE A 67 8.15 -6.12 -5.76
CA ILE A 67 7.11 -7.10 -6.12
C ILE A 67 7.71 -8.51 -6.17
N LYS A 68 8.89 -8.66 -6.77
CA LYS A 68 9.61 -9.93 -6.80
C LYS A 68 9.92 -10.42 -5.38
N HIS A 69 10.38 -9.54 -4.50
CA HIS A 69 10.70 -9.89 -3.11
C HIS A 69 9.46 -10.30 -2.31
N ILE A 70 8.34 -9.58 -2.48
CA ILE A 70 7.05 -9.94 -1.88
C ILE A 70 6.58 -11.29 -2.39
N ASN A 71 6.64 -11.52 -3.71
CA ASN A 71 6.24 -12.80 -4.28
C ASN A 71 7.05 -13.96 -3.71
N THR A 72 8.36 -13.79 -3.47
CA THR A 72 9.20 -14.82 -2.80
C THR A 72 8.84 -15.05 -1.33
N PHE A 73 8.23 -14.07 -0.67
CA PHE A 73 7.86 -14.17 0.74
C PHE A 73 6.44 -14.73 0.93
N VAL A 74 5.56 -14.55 -0.07
CA VAL A 74 4.15 -14.92 -0.04
C VAL A 74 3.86 -16.22 -0.79
N PHE A 75 4.60 -16.54 -1.85
CA PHE A 75 4.46 -17.74 -2.68
C PHE A 75 5.74 -18.58 -2.66
#